data_AF-A0A7X7XF97-F1
#
_entry.id   AF-A0A7X7XF97-F1
#
_cell.length_a   1.000
_cell.length_b   1.000
_cell.length_c   1.000
_cell.angle_alpha   90.00
_cell.angle_beta   90.00
_cell.angle_gamma   90.00
#
_symmetry.space_group_name_H-M   'P 1'
#
loop_
_entity.id
_entity.type
_entity.pdbx_description
1 polymer ?
#
loop_
_entity_poly.entity_id
_entity_poly.type
_entity_poly.pdbx_seq_one_letter_code
_entity_poly.pdbx_strand_id
1 'polypeptide(L)'
;MQDQQDLIAQWAFDTRPILGRFHLWLDDVEVRWLSGEPAKEFTREISFLDGRMERLFAMGAAVTALGTLLFGRFGEGAKLDKAGLNQVKKDADAISAYALSESLWYLTRQLPENHAIMVCMGEGLMPKAGETPEMGSNPQLGFGRVYARPEVARWLDQRVVRMLNDPSYRWEDFYGEIKARGITVWGAAIDTLENTSRFAKGSPNGALTVLHLFNQPLRVSRPYEGYVGNLFLPREIVARAALESLLITFRTDRALVVRAIEQCYPGIKRDHIHVWTLRGKSREPRIGELWRQWAAQGVHIIDDGFVLPSGLEAFTESGTYAPTYRVGTWRDAGGDLHLFLVDGYAASAEAIQAASLAPMLNLEASLVPFTSRFDLPYQREQDVMSLNPDADDFKARLEAIIGRSADAATVQEFRRLIHEGIDAGIPVHKPLIHVDDFFPEKEWDVLAVCGYMQADPYSGAPGVKQIETNVFRSTVRLAAPRGDKLITFTLRMMETPNQSRLVFNPLLNRFLAGEDYETRPVKISDSGRIRNELQTLCTEALEFCGDEHIRIYFDRILPEAIPEAKQAKLLEVLRWYKRRHPLWFSWLEIVEPTAHIG
;
A
#
# COMPACT_ATOMS: atom_id res chain seq x y z
N MET A 1 2.06 2.59 38.46
CA MET A 1 1.34 3.85 38.16
C MET A 1 2.27 4.88 37.55
N GLN A 2 3.37 5.26 38.21
CA GLN A 2 4.36 6.20 37.65
C GLN A 2 4.92 5.75 36.29
N ASP A 3 5.36 4.48 36.18
CA ASP A 3 5.92 3.96 34.92
C ASP A 3 4.94 4.02 33.73
N GLN A 4 3.64 3.83 33.97
CA GLN A 4 2.61 3.93 32.93
C GLN A 4 2.35 5.39 32.54
N GLN A 5 2.35 6.30 33.52
CA GLN A 5 2.20 7.73 33.25
C GLN A 5 3.39 8.28 32.45
N ASP A 6 4.61 7.86 32.79
CA ASP A 6 5.82 8.24 32.08
C ASP A 6 5.81 7.68 30.64
N LEU A 7 5.35 6.44 30.46
CA LEU A 7 5.14 5.83 29.15
C LEU A 7 4.17 6.66 28.29
N ILE A 8 2.98 6.94 28.80
CA ILE A 8 1.95 7.73 28.09
C ILE A 8 2.48 9.12 27.77
N ALA A 9 3.13 9.79 28.72
CA ALA A 9 3.66 11.13 28.56
C ALA A 9 4.71 11.19 27.43
N GLN A 10 5.64 10.23 27.40
CA GLN A 10 6.67 10.17 26.38
C GLN A 10 6.06 9.86 24.99
N TRP A 11 5.12 8.92 24.90
CA TRP A 11 4.38 8.65 23.65
C TRP A 11 3.62 9.89 23.16
N ALA A 12 2.89 10.58 24.04
CA ALA A 12 2.17 11.79 23.71
C ALA A 12 3.10 12.92 23.25
N PHE A 13 4.26 13.09 23.90
CA PHE A 13 5.27 14.07 23.51
C PHE A 13 5.83 13.79 22.11
N ASP A 14 6.25 12.55 21.86
CA ASP A 14 6.87 12.16 20.60
C ASP A 14 5.92 12.24 19.43
N THR A 15 4.67 11.84 19.65
CA THR A 15 3.62 11.75 18.62
C THR A 15 2.71 12.98 18.55
N ARG A 16 2.99 14.01 19.36
CA ARG A 16 2.27 15.30 19.39
C ARG A 16 1.99 15.90 18.01
N PRO A 17 2.91 15.87 17.02
CA PRO A 17 2.62 16.42 15.69
C PRO A 17 1.39 15.79 15.03
N ILE A 18 1.19 14.48 15.19
CA ILE A 18 0.07 13.74 14.60
C ILE A 18 -1.18 13.89 15.47
N LEU A 19 -1.07 13.70 16.80
CA LEU A 19 -2.17 13.90 17.74
C LEU A 19 -2.80 15.30 17.62
N GLY A 20 -1.97 16.34 17.59
CA GLY A 20 -2.42 17.71 17.43
C GLY A 20 -3.02 18.01 16.06
N ARG A 21 -2.60 17.30 15.00
CA ARG A 21 -3.19 17.45 13.67
C ARG A 21 -4.60 16.87 13.61
N PHE A 22 -4.83 15.73 14.24
CA PHE A 22 -6.11 15.04 14.20
C PHE A 22 -7.01 15.33 15.40
N HIS A 23 -6.62 16.28 16.25
CA HIS A 23 -7.37 16.71 17.43
C HIS A 23 -7.70 15.52 18.35
N LEU A 24 -6.66 14.72 18.60
CA LEU A 24 -6.73 13.52 19.43
C LEU A 24 -5.94 13.72 20.72
N TRP A 25 -6.47 13.14 21.79
CA TRP A 25 -5.78 13.00 23.07
C TRP A 25 -5.43 11.53 23.31
N LEU A 26 -4.23 11.28 23.82
CA LEU A 26 -3.76 9.93 24.17
C LEU A 26 -4.09 9.66 25.64
N ASP A 27 -5.08 8.80 25.89
CA ASP A 27 -5.46 8.39 27.24
C ASP A 27 -4.56 7.25 27.76
N ASP A 28 -4.19 6.31 26.89
CA ASP A 28 -3.38 5.14 27.27
C ASP A 28 -2.63 4.53 26.07
N VAL A 29 -1.58 3.77 26.37
CA VAL A 29 -0.81 3.00 25.39
C VAL A 29 -0.33 1.68 25.99
N GLU A 30 -0.62 0.59 25.29
CA GLU A 30 -0.18 -0.77 25.62
C GLU A 30 0.78 -1.26 24.52
N VAL A 31 1.96 -1.78 24.90
CA VAL A 31 2.93 -2.36 23.96
C VAL A 31 3.18 -3.81 24.31
N ARG A 32 2.96 -4.71 23.35
CA ARG A 32 3.20 -6.15 23.47
C ARG A 32 4.20 -6.59 22.40
N TRP A 33 5.28 -7.23 22.82
CA TRP A 33 6.21 -7.88 21.89
C TRP A 33 5.62 -9.21 21.38
N LEU A 34 5.68 -9.43 20.07
CA LEU A 34 5.27 -10.66 19.40
C LEU A 34 6.47 -11.55 19.07
N SER A 35 7.61 -10.96 18.74
CA SER A 35 8.89 -11.64 18.49
C SER A 35 10.08 -10.70 18.72
N GLY A 36 11.29 -11.27 18.74
CA GLY A 36 12.51 -10.55 19.09
C GLY A 36 12.77 -10.51 20.61
N GLU A 37 13.86 -9.89 21.01
CA GLU A 37 14.23 -9.74 22.43
C GLU A 37 13.46 -8.56 23.04
N PRO A 38 12.54 -8.80 24.00
CA PRO A 38 11.78 -7.73 24.62
C PRO A 38 12.71 -6.74 25.33
N ALA A 39 12.54 -5.46 25.04
CA ALA A 39 13.25 -4.37 25.70
C ALA A 39 12.25 -3.44 26.38
N LYS A 40 12.73 -2.71 27.39
CA LYS A 40 11.93 -1.62 27.99
C LYS A 40 11.68 -0.57 26.92
N GLU A 41 10.46 -0.04 26.85
CA GLU A 41 10.15 1.03 25.90
C GLU A 41 11.13 2.20 26.07
N PHE A 42 11.52 2.81 24.93
CA PHE A 42 12.53 3.85 24.80
C PHE A 42 14.00 3.43 25.04
N THR A 43 14.30 2.14 25.17
CA THR A 43 15.69 1.67 25.37
C THR A 43 16.29 0.93 24.18
N ARG A 44 15.48 0.58 23.17
CA ARG A 44 15.92 -0.14 21.97
C ARG A 44 14.96 0.09 20.81
N GLU A 45 15.54 0.28 19.63
CA GLU A 45 14.87 0.33 18.33
C GLU A 45 14.79 -1.05 17.67
N ILE A 46 13.72 -1.30 16.92
CA ILE A 46 13.55 -2.55 16.15
C ILE A 46 13.94 -2.38 14.67
N SER A 47 14.04 -1.14 14.21
CA SER A 47 14.28 -0.78 12.80
C SER A 47 15.45 0.21 12.67
N PHE A 48 15.77 0.60 11.43
CA PHE A 48 16.84 1.54 11.12
C PHE A 48 16.48 3.00 11.50
N LEU A 49 15.26 3.22 11.95
CA LEU A 49 14.77 4.51 12.44
C LEU A 49 15.19 4.73 13.89
N ASP A 50 15.28 5.99 14.29
CA ASP A 50 15.29 6.30 15.72
C ASP A 50 13.93 5.97 16.36
N GLY A 51 13.93 5.77 17.68
CA GLY A 51 12.72 5.39 18.39
C GLY A 51 11.57 6.39 18.23
N ARG A 52 11.84 7.70 18.09
CA ARG A 52 10.77 8.70 17.94
C ARG A 52 10.08 8.55 16.59
N MET A 53 10.83 8.28 15.54
CA MET A 53 10.31 8.01 14.21
C MET A 53 9.47 6.73 14.19
N GLU A 54 9.91 5.63 14.83
CA GLU A 54 9.08 4.41 14.98
C GLU A 54 7.71 4.73 15.60
N ARG A 55 7.70 5.55 16.65
CA ARG A 55 6.46 5.97 17.34
C ARG A 55 5.56 6.85 16.48
N LEU A 56 6.14 7.75 15.66
CA LEU A 56 5.38 8.57 14.72
C LEU A 56 4.72 7.73 13.63
N PHE A 57 5.40 6.73 13.09
CA PHE A 57 4.81 5.80 12.13
C PHE A 57 3.69 4.96 12.76
N ALA A 58 3.90 4.45 13.99
CA ALA A 58 2.86 3.75 14.75
C ALA A 58 1.60 4.60 14.94
N MET A 59 1.76 5.86 15.40
CA MET A 59 0.63 6.76 15.57
C MET A 59 -0.04 7.12 14.24
N GLY A 60 0.75 7.32 13.17
CA GLY A 60 0.21 7.59 11.84
C GLY A 60 -0.71 6.47 11.34
N ALA A 61 -0.29 5.21 11.49
CA ALA A 61 -1.12 4.07 11.13
C ALA A 61 -2.35 3.92 12.05
N ALA A 62 -2.21 4.18 13.35
CA ALA A 62 -3.31 4.10 14.32
C ALA A 62 -4.43 5.11 13.99
N VAL A 63 -4.03 6.34 13.66
CA VAL A 63 -4.94 7.42 13.27
C VAL A 63 -5.55 7.18 11.89
N THR A 64 -4.78 6.61 10.96
CA THR A 64 -5.29 6.22 9.64
C THR A 64 -6.36 5.14 9.76
N ALA A 65 -6.13 4.09 10.55
CA ALA A 65 -7.12 3.05 10.79
C ALA A 65 -8.38 3.60 11.49
N LEU A 66 -8.21 4.42 12.53
CA LEU A 66 -9.31 5.06 13.26
C LEU A 66 -10.16 5.96 12.35
N GLY A 67 -9.50 6.86 11.61
CA GLY A 67 -10.16 7.81 10.71
C GLY A 67 -10.91 7.12 9.59
N THR A 68 -10.30 6.11 8.98
CA THR A 68 -10.93 5.36 7.89
C THR A 68 -12.15 4.60 8.38
N LEU A 69 -12.07 3.88 9.51
CA LEU A 69 -13.24 3.15 10.01
C LEU A 69 -14.42 4.09 10.31
N LEU A 70 -14.15 5.24 10.92
CA LEU A 70 -15.21 6.13 11.39
C LEU A 70 -15.78 7.04 10.30
N PHE A 71 -14.95 7.43 9.33
CA PHE A 71 -15.33 8.46 8.34
C PHE A 71 -15.27 7.97 6.89
N GLY A 72 -14.75 6.77 6.64
CA GLY A 72 -14.66 6.13 5.33
C GLY A 72 -15.92 5.38 4.89
N ARG A 73 -17.06 5.53 5.58
CA ARG A 73 -18.36 4.92 5.17
C ARG A 73 -18.39 3.38 5.25
N PHE A 74 -17.81 2.82 6.31
CA PHE A 74 -17.77 1.37 6.56
C PHE A 74 -19.17 0.73 6.46
N GLY A 75 -19.30 -0.32 5.64
CA GLY A 75 -20.55 -1.07 5.47
C GLY A 75 -21.64 -0.40 4.64
N GLU A 76 -21.49 0.86 4.24
CA GLU A 76 -22.54 1.57 3.47
C GLU A 76 -22.72 1.02 2.05
N GLY A 77 -21.75 0.26 1.53
CA GLY A 77 -21.80 -0.35 0.20
C GLY A 77 -22.55 -1.68 0.12
N ALA A 78 -22.93 -2.30 1.25
CA ALA A 78 -23.45 -3.67 1.28
C ALA A 78 -24.74 -3.89 0.47
N LYS A 79 -25.57 -2.84 0.31
CA LYS A 79 -26.87 -2.88 -0.37
C LYS A 79 -26.92 -2.02 -1.63
N LEU A 80 -25.77 -1.47 -2.04
CA LEU A 80 -25.68 -0.65 -3.25
C LEU A 80 -25.41 -1.53 -4.46
N ASP A 81 -25.70 -0.99 -5.63
CA ASP A 81 -25.27 -1.58 -6.89
C ASP A 81 -23.74 -1.44 -7.07
N LYS A 82 -23.21 -1.94 -8.19
CA LYS A 82 -21.77 -1.89 -8.47
C LYS A 82 -21.24 -0.46 -8.48
N ALA A 83 -22.00 0.51 -9.00
CA ALA A 83 -21.59 1.90 -9.07
C ALA A 83 -21.52 2.52 -7.67
N GLY A 84 -22.57 2.36 -6.86
CA GLY A 84 -22.60 2.84 -5.48
C GLY A 84 -21.55 2.18 -4.58
N LEU A 85 -21.32 0.86 -4.72
CA LEU A 85 -20.25 0.16 -4.02
C LEU A 85 -18.88 0.74 -4.38
N ASN A 86 -18.62 0.99 -5.66
CA ASN A 86 -17.36 1.60 -6.10
C ASN A 86 -17.18 3.02 -5.56
N GLN A 87 -18.26 3.80 -5.42
CA GLN A 87 -18.17 5.12 -4.81
C GLN A 87 -17.80 5.04 -3.32
N VAL A 88 -18.42 4.13 -2.56
CA VAL A 88 -18.08 3.91 -1.15
C VAL A 88 -16.61 3.50 -0.99
N LYS A 89 -16.11 2.63 -1.87
CA LYS A 89 -14.70 2.25 -1.89
C LYS A 89 -13.79 3.46 -2.10
N LYS A 90 -14.04 4.26 -3.13
CA LYS A 90 -13.28 5.49 -3.43
C LYS A 90 -13.27 6.49 -2.27
N ASP A 91 -14.42 6.67 -1.62
CA ASP A 91 -14.52 7.57 -0.46
C ASP A 91 -13.70 7.05 0.73
N ALA A 92 -13.72 5.73 0.97
CA ALA A 92 -12.94 5.09 2.02
C ALA A 92 -11.43 5.22 1.77
N ASP A 93 -10.97 4.93 0.55
CA ASP A 93 -9.59 5.07 0.12
C ASP A 93 -9.13 6.53 0.27
N ALA A 94 -9.96 7.50 -0.12
CA ALA A 94 -9.64 8.93 0.00
C ALA A 94 -9.44 9.38 1.46
N ILE A 95 -10.25 8.91 2.40
CA ILE A 95 -10.07 9.20 3.84
C ILE A 95 -8.78 8.57 4.36
N SER A 96 -8.52 7.31 4.00
CA SER A 96 -7.32 6.61 4.44
C SER A 96 -6.05 7.28 3.90
N ALA A 97 -6.03 7.57 2.60
CA ALA A 97 -4.93 8.26 1.95
C ALA A 97 -4.66 9.63 2.56
N TYR A 98 -5.71 10.38 2.88
CA TYR A 98 -5.58 11.67 3.53
C TYR A 98 -5.00 11.57 4.93
N ALA A 99 -5.51 10.66 5.76
CA ALA A 99 -5.04 10.48 7.12
C ALA A 99 -3.55 10.07 7.16
N LEU A 100 -3.15 9.16 6.28
CA LEU A 100 -1.77 8.71 6.19
C LEU A 100 -0.86 9.81 5.61
N SER A 101 -1.27 10.48 4.54
CA SER A 101 -0.49 11.56 3.90
C SER A 101 -0.27 12.74 4.84
N GLU A 102 -1.31 13.16 5.58
CA GLU A 102 -1.17 14.22 6.59
C GLU A 102 -0.29 13.77 7.76
N SER A 103 -0.35 12.49 8.17
CA SER A 103 0.57 11.95 9.17
C SER A 103 2.02 12.03 8.70
N LEU A 104 2.31 11.57 7.47
CA LEU A 104 3.63 11.68 6.82
C LEU A 104 4.09 13.13 6.74
N TRP A 105 3.21 14.05 6.33
CA TRP A 105 3.52 15.48 6.28
C TRP A 105 3.89 16.06 7.65
N TYR A 106 3.16 15.69 8.70
CA TYR A 106 3.44 16.22 10.05
C TYR A 106 4.73 15.64 10.64
N LEU A 107 5.03 14.37 10.39
CA LEU A 107 6.28 13.75 10.83
C LEU A 107 7.51 14.21 10.03
N THR A 108 7.38 14.75 8.80
CA THR A 108 8.54 15.28 8.05
C THR A 108 9.36 16.32 8.82
N ARG A 109 8.72 17.02 9.77
CA ARG A 109 9.38 17.99 10.64
C ARG A 109 10.34 17.36 11.65
N GLN A 110 10.34 16.04 11.77
CA GLN A 110 11.24 15.27 12.61
C GLN A 110 12.28 14.49 11.80
N LEU A 111 12.17 14.47 10.46
CA LEU A 111 13.21 13.90 9.60
C LEU A 111 14.51 14.72 9.74
N PRO A 112 15.68 14.06 9.68
CA PRO A 112 16.94 14.76 9.50
C PRO A 112 16.92 15.63 8.24
N GLU A 113 17.73 16.69 8.21
CA GLU A 113 17.62 17.74 7.19
C GLU A 113 17.84 17.25 5.76
N ASN A 114 18.70 16.25 5.58
CA ASN A 114 19.02 15.63 4.29
C ASN A 114 18.20 14.37 3.99
N HIS A 115 17.17 14.07 4.78
CA HIS A 115 16.34 12.87 4.61
C HIS A 115 15.00 13.18 3.93
N ALA A 116 14.53 12.19 3.17
CA ALA A 116 13.24 12.21 2.51
C ALA A 116 12.59 10.83 2.57
N ILE A 117 11.26 10.81 2.60
CA ILE A 117 10.48 9.60 2.30
C ILE A 117 9.98 9.75 0.87
N MET A 118 10.17 8.74 0.03
CA MET A 118 9.65 8.70 -1.34
C MET A 118 8.73 7.50 -1.51
N VAL A 119 7.49 7.74 -1.95
CA VAL A 119 6.59 6.64 -2.30
C VAL A 119 7.09 5.97 -3.58
N CYS A 120 7.54 4.73 -3.45
CA CYS A 120 8.05 3.91 -4.55
C CYS A 120 7.02 2.90 -5.04
N MET A 121 6.04 2.55 -4.19
CA MET A 121 4.88 1.73 -4.54
C MET A 121 3.68 2.27 -3.77
N GLY A 122 2.55 2.46 -4.45
CA GLY A 122 1.36 3.07 -3.88
C GLY A 122 0.19 2.95 -4.85
N GLU A 123 -0.96 3.45 -4.43
CA GLU A 123 -2.10 3.57 -5.33
C GLU A 123 -1.80 4.61 -6.43
N GLY A 124 -1.69 4.16 -7.68
CA GLY A 124 -1.59 5.04 -8.85
C GLY A 124 -0.32 5.92 -8.95
N LEU A 125 -0.35 6.78 -9.96
CA LEU A 125 0.67 7.79 -10.26
C LEU A 125 0.43 9.08 -9.46
N MET A 126 1.50 9.80 -9.10
CA MET A 126 1.36 11.19 -8.66
C MET A 126 1.32 12.12 -9.89
N PRO A 127 0.36 13.07 -9.99
CA PRO A 127 0.32 14.12 -11.00
C PRO A 127 1.61 14.95 -11.10
N LYS A 128 2.42 14.68 -12.13
CA LYS A 128 3.74 15.29 -12.38
C LYS A 128 3.93 15.80 -13.82
N ALA A 129 2.83 16.04 -14.53
CA ALA A 129 2.74 16.42 -15.95
C ALA A 129 3.21 15.31 -16.90
N GLY A 130 2.44 15.04 -17.96
CA GLY A 130 2.70 13.96 -18.94
C GLY A 130 1.82 12.71 -18.81
N GLU A 131 1.00 12.61 -17.76
CA GLU A 131 0.06 11.48 -17.57
C GLU A 131 -1.09 11.49 -18.56
N THR A 132 -1.51 10.30 -18.99
CA THR A 132 -2.77 10.11 -19.73
C THR A 132 -3.93 9.87 -18.74
N PRO A 133 -5.20 10.16 -19.11
CA PRO A 133 -6.34 9.93 -18.24
C PRO A 133 -6.47 8.49 -17.70
N GLU A 134 -5.90 7.50 -18.40
CA GLU A 134 -5.94 6.09 -18.00
C GLU A 134 -4.97 5.71 -16.87
N MET A 135 -4.02 6.58 -16.50
CA MET A 135 -2.90 6.26 -15.62
C MET A 135 -3.21 6.23 -14.12
N GLY A 136 -4.45 6.56 -13.71
CA GLY A 136 -4.91 6.51 -12.32
C GLY A 136 -4.07 7.36 -11.35
N SER A 137 -4.53 8.55 -10.96
CA SER A 137 -3.72 9.45 -10.13
C SER A 137 -4.10 9.42 -8.65
N ASN A 138 -3.13 9.22 -7.75
CA ASN A 138 -3.25 9.57 -6.33
C ASN A 138 -2.21 10.67 -6.00
N PRO A 139 -2.57 11.95 -5.98
CA PRO A 139 -1.61 13.03 -5.71
C PRO A 139 -1.13 13.07 -4.26
N GLN A 140 -1.80 12.36 -3.36
CA GLN A 140 -1.44 12.31 -1.95
C GLN A 140 -0.38 11.25 -1.68
N LEU A 141 -0.51 10.05 -2.24
CA LEU A 141 0.34 8.89 -1.96
C LEU A 141 0.72 8.08 -3.22
N GLY A 142 0.61 8.68 -4.40
CA GLY A 142 1.03 8.06 -5.64
C GLY A 142 2.54 7.98 -5.76
N PHE A 143 2.98 7.15 -6.70
CA PHE A 143 4.41 6.96 -6.98
C PHE A 143 5.15 8.29 -7.20
N GLY A 144 6.35 8.38 -6.66
CA GLY A 144 7.19 9.56 -6.77
C GLY A 144 6.82 10.68 -5.79
N ARG A 145 5.80 10.50 -4.95
CA ARG A 145 5.49 11.48 -3.89
C ARG A 145 6.63 11.57 -2.89
N VAL A 146 7.10 12.79 -2.64
CA VAL A 146 8.18 13.09 -1.69
C VAL A 146 7.65 13.77 -0.44
N TYR A 147 8.10 13.28 0.72
CA TYR A 147 7.89 13.88 2.03
C TYR A 147 9.26 14.23 2.64
N ALA A 148 9.62 15.51 2.62
CA ALA A 148 10.90 15.99 3.10
C ALA A 148 10.82 17.46 3.53
N ARG A 149 11.95 18.02 4.00
CA ARG A 149 12.10 19.47 4.18
C ARG A 149 11.99 20.18 2.82
N PRO A 150 11.56 21.45 2.76
CA PRO A 150 11.22 22.13 1.50
C PRO A 150 12.31 22.11 0.42
N GLU A 151 13.58 22.29 0.79
CA GLU A 151 14.70 22.26 -0.19
C GLU A 151 14.89 20.86 -0.79
N VAL A 152 15.00 19.84 0.07
CA VAL A 152 15.15 18.44 -0.34
C VAL A 152 13.94 17.97 -1.16
N ALA A 153 12.73 18.32 -0.72
CA ALA A 153 11.49 17.99 -1.43
C ALA A 153 11.49 18.58 -2.85
N ARG A 154 11.81 19.88 -3.00
CA ARG A 154 11.86 20.55 -4.31
C ARG A 154 12.90 19.90 -5.23
N TRP A 155 14.10 19.62 -4.72
CA TRP A 155 15.17 19.03 -5.50
C TRP A 155 14.80 17.61 -5.97
N LEU A 156 14.30 16.76 -5.06
CA LEU A 156 13.89 15.39 -5.39
C LEU A 156 12.69 15.38 -6.35
N ASP A 157 11.70 16.25 -6.15
CA ASP A 157 10.53 16.35 -7.02
C ASP A 157 10.93 16.59 -8.48
N GLN A 158 11.90 17.48 -8.74
CA GLN A 158 12.40 17.72 -10.11
C GLN A 158 13.06 16.48 -10.74
N ARG A 159 13.74 15.67 -9.92
CA ARG A 159 14.39 14.43 -10.38
C ARG A 159 13.39 13.33 -10.65
N VAL A 160 12.35 13.22 -9.82
CA VAL A 160 11.23 12.31 -10.05
C VAL A 160 10.50 12.68 -11.34
N VAL A 161 10.25 13.97 -11.59
CA VAL A 161 9.64 14.45 -12.84
C VAL A 161 10.48 14.05 -14.05
N ARG A 162 11.81 14.23 -14.01
CA ARG A 162 12.71 13.74 -15.07
C ARG A 162 12.60 12.23 -15.25
N MET A 163 12.61 11.45 -14.17
CA MET A 163 12.52 9.99 -14.21
C MET A 163 11.23 9.48 -14.86
N LEU A 164 10.12 10.21 -14.68
CA LEU A 164 8.84 9.86 -15.28
C LEU A 164 8.72 10.29 -16.74
N ASN A 165 9.35 11.41 -17.14
CA ASN A 165 9.04 12.08 -18.40
C ASN A 165 10.19 12.12 -19.43
N ASP A 166 11.43 11.85 -19.02
CA ASP A 166 12.62 11.85 -19.89
C ASP A 166 13.12 10.41 -20.11
N PRO A 167 12.87 9.79 -21.28
CA PRO A 167 13.31 8.42 -21.57
C PRO A 167 14.83 8.22 -21.50
N SER A 168 15.62 9.29 -21.57
CA SER A 168 17.08 9.22 -21.44
C SER A 168 17.57 9.23 -19.99
N TYR A 169 16.72 9.65 -19.05
CA TYR A 169 17.05 9.72 -17.63
C TYR A 169 16.62 8.45 -16.91
N ARG A 170 17.59 7.60 -16.61
CA ARG A 170 17.35 6.27 -16.05
C ARG A 170 17.37 6.30 -14.52
N TRP A 171 16.88 5.22 -13.93
CA TRP A 171 16.94 5.04 -12.48
C TRP A 171 18.38 5.08 -11.94
N GLU A 172 19.36 4.60 -12.71
CA GLU A 172 20.77 4.68 -12.35
C GLU A 172 21.26 6.13 -12.21
N ASP A 173 20.79 7.04 -13.08
CA ASP A 173 21.11 8.47 -13.01
C ASP A 173 20.46 9.10 -11.77
N PHE A 174 19.18 8.78 -11.53
CA PHE A 174 18.43 9.23 -10.34
C PHE A 174 19.14 8.85 -9.04
N TYR A 175 19.52 7.57 -8.91
CA TYR A 175 20.19 7.08 -7.72
C TYR A 175 21.60 7.68 -7.56
N GLY A 176 22.35 7.81 -8.66
CA GLY A 176 23.66 8.45 -8.68
C GLY A 176 23.61 9.91 -8.22
N GLU A 177 22.66 10.69 -8.71
CA GLU A 177 22.47 12.10 -8.32
C GLU A 177 22.10 12.23 -6.83
N ILE A 178 21.24 11.36 -6.28
CA ILE A 178 20.88 11.35 -4.85
C ILE A 178 22.12 11.14 -3.98
N LYS A 179 22.93 10.12 -4.30
CA LYS A 179 24.15 9.79 -3.56
C LYS A 179 25.17 10.92 -3.64
N ALA A 180 25.35 11.52 -4.81
CA ALA A 180 26.25 12.66 -5.01
C ALA A 180 25.82 13.91 -4.21
N ARG A 181 24.51 14.11 -4.03
CA ARG A 181 23.95 15.22 -3.25
C ARG A 181 23.98 14.98 -1.73
N GLY A 182 24.27 13.75 -1.29
CA GLY A 182 24.24 13.38 0.13
C GLY A 182 22.82 13.33 0.72
N ILE A 183 21.82 13.09 -0.12
CA ILE A 183 20.42 12.93 0.32
C ILE A 183 20.17 11.46 0.65
N THR A 184 19.53 11.19 1.78
CA THR A 184 19.04 9.86 2.13
C THR A 184 17.56 9.78 1.77
N VAL A 185 17.21 8.83 0.92
CA VAL A 185 15.80 8.54 0.57
C VAL A 185 15.38 7.24 1.22
N TRP A 186 14.37 7.29 2.07
CA TRP A 186 13.66 6.11 2.55
C TRP A 186 12.53 5.79 1.56
N GLY A 187 12.57 4.61 0.95
CA GLY A 187 11.52 4.15 0.06
C GLY A 187 10.28 3.76 0.85
N ALA A 188 9.09 4.12 0.38
CA ALA A 188 7.83 3.70 0.96
C ALA A 188 7.02 2.84 -0.03
N ALA A 189 6.46 1.74 0.47
CA ALA A 189 5.41 0.98 -0.20
C ALA A 189 4.12 1.06 0.62
N ILE A 190 3.05 1.55 0.02
CA ILE A 190 1.83 1.96 0.73
C ILE A 190 0.61 1.28 0.11
N ASP A 191 -0.19 0.61 0.94
CA ASP A 191 -1.57 0.24 0.63
C ASP A 191 -2.46 0.91 1.66
N THR A 192 -3.17 1.95 1.24
CA THR A 192 -3.94 2.79 2.15
C THR A 192 -5.11 2.04 2.75
N LEU A 193 -5.73 1.12 2.03
CA LEU A 193 -6.87 0.36 2.51
C LEU A 193 -6.88 -1.02 1.86
N GLU A 194 -6.15 -1.93 2.48
CA GLU A 194 -6.17 -3.32 2.10
C GLU A 194 -7.57 -3.89 2.37
N ASN A 195 -8.06 -4.69 1.42
CA ASN A 195 -9.38 -5.29 1.47
C ASN A 195 -10.54 -4.26 1.42
N THR A 196 -10.41 -3.18 0.64
CA THR A 196 -11.44 -2.14 0.43
C THR A 196 -12.84 -2.69 0.16
N SER A 197 -12.96 -3.78 -0.61
CA SER A 197 -14.26 -4.38 -0.93
C SER A 197 -14.91 -5.02 0.29
N ARG A 198 -14.12 -5.59 1.21
CA ARG A 198 -14.59 -6.11 2.50
C ARG A 198 -15.00 -4.95 3.41
N PHE A 199 -14.19 -3.90 3.47
CA PHE A 199 -14.49 -2.68 4.22
C PHE A 199 -15.82 -2.03 3.79
N ALA A 200 -16.01 -1.79 2.48
CA ALA A 200 -17.21 -1.15 1.94
C ALA A 200 -18.48 -1.99 2.16
N LYS A 201 -18.35 -3.33 2.23
CA LYS A 201 -19.45 -4.26 2.52
C LYS A 201 -19.71 -4.45 4.02
N GLY A 202 -18.85 -3.91 4.89
CA GLY A 202 -19.01 -4.01 6.34
C GLY A 202 -18.59 -5.36 6.89
N SER A 203 -17.68 -6.07 6.21
CA SER A 203 -17.13 -7.33 6.70
C SER A 203 -16.47 -7.11 8.07
N PRO A 204 -16.66 -8.04 9.03
CA PRO A 204 -16.22 -7.85 10.42
C PRO A 204 -14.71 -8.04 10.61
N ASN A 205 -13.96 -8.40 9.56
CA ASN A 205 -12.55 -8.71 9.66
C ASN A 205 -11.78 -8.40 8.36
N GLY A 206 -10.47 -8.21 8.49
CA GLY A 206 -9.52 -8.13 7.39
C GLY A 206 -9.23 -6.74 6.80
N ALA A 207 -9.95 -5.69 7.17
CA ALA A 207 -9.63 -4.34 6.68
C ALA A 207 -8.48 -3.72 7.50
N LEU A 208 -7.42 -3.28 6.82
CA LEU A 208 -6.25 -2.64 7.42
C LEU A 208 -5.62 -1.61 6.48
N THR A 209 -4.73 -0.79 7.03
CA THR A 209 -3.80 0.06 6.26
C THR A 209 -2.39 -0.49 6.42
N VAL A 210 -1.58 -0.44 5.35
CA VAL A 210 -0.22 -0.98 5.30
C VAL A 210 0.75 0.08 4.79
N LEU A 211 1.84 0.28 5.53
CA LEU A 211 2.98 1.10 5.11
C LEU A 211 4.27 0.37 5.42
N HIS A 212 5.09 0.14 4.41
CA HIS A 212 6.44 -0.37 4.56
C HIS A 212 7.42 0.75 4.26
N LEU A 213 8.36 0.96 5.18
CA LEU A 213 9.42 1.93 5.01
C LEU A 213 10.76 1.21 4.93
N PHE A 214 11.49 1.47 3.85
CA PHE A 214 12.79 0.88 3.54
C PHE A 214 13.89 1.91 3.74
N ASN A 215 15.08 1.47 4.15
CA ASN A 215 16.23 2.35 4.37
C ASN A 215 16.83 2.96 3.07
N GLN A 216 16.27 2.64 1.91
CA GLN A 216 16.68 3.09 0.58
C GLN A 216 15.47 3.13 -0.37
N PRO A 217 15.51 3.86 -1.50
CA PRO A 217 14.44 3.81 -2.49
C PRO A 217 14.42 2.44 -3.19
N LEU A 218 13.26 2.04 -3.71
CA LEU A 218 13.17 0.83 -4.53
C LEU A 218 13.71 1.11 -5.94
N ARG A 219 14.20 0.05 -6.59
CA ARG A 219 14.61 0.03 -7.99
C ARG A 219 13.40 -0.07 -8.93
N VAL A 220 12.53 0.93 -8.83
CA VAL A 220 11.32 1.07 -9.65
C VAL A 220 11.28 2.50 -10.20
N SER A 221 11.09 2.63 -11.52
CA SER A 221 11.22 3.91 -12.23
C SER A 221 9.88 4.56 -12.55
N ARG A 222 8.81 3.76 -12.59
CA ARG A 222 7.43 4.20 -12.83
C ARG A 222 6.47 3.17 -12.23
N PRO A 223 5.20 3.52 -12.01
CA PRO A 223 4.19 2.59 -11.54
C PRO A 223 4.01 1.42 -12.46
N TYR A 224 3.81 0.27 -11.85
CA TYR A 224 3.54 -0.97 -12.53
C TYR A 224 2.36 -1.64 -11.86
N GLU A 225 1.20 -1.60 -12.51
CA GLU A 225 -0.02 -2.26 -12.06
C GLU A 225 -0.12 -3.67 -12.66
N GLY A 226 0.88 -4.50 -12.37
CA GLY A 226 0.91 -5.89 -12.79
C GLY A 226 0.49 -6.88 -11.71
N TYR A 227 0.50 -8.16 -12.07
CA TYR A 227 0.34 -9.27 -11.13
C TYR A 227 1.68 -9.96 -10.89
N VAL A 228 1.85 -10.54 -9.71
CA VAL A 228 3.04 -11.30 -9.33
C VAL A 228 2.61 -12.59 -8.66
N GLY A 229 3.02 -13.72 -9.23
CA GLY A 229 2.93 -15.03 -8.59
C GLY A 229 3.85 -15.10 -7.39
N ASN A 230 3.37 -15.65 -6.29
CA ASN A 230 4.10 -15.69 -5.03
C ASN A 230 3.92 -17.03 -4.30
N LEU A 231 5.01 -17.49 -3.67
CA LEU A 231 5.03 -18.64 -2.77
C LEU A 231 5.80 -18.24 -1.52
N PHE A 232 5.14 -18.39 -0.36
CA PHE A 232 5.72 -18.10 0.96
C PHE A 232 5.81 -19.38 1.77
N LEU A 233 7.02 -19.71 2.21
CA LEU A 233 7.30 -20.88 3.02
C LEU A 233 8.14 -20.50 4.25
N PRO A 234 8.00 -21.21 5.38
CA PRO A 234 8.99 -21.14 6.45
C PRO A 234 10.40 -21.41 5.91
N ARG A 235 11.37 -20.57 6.31
CA ARG A 235 12.76 -20.65 5.80
C ARG A 235 13.39 -22.03 6.01
N GLU A 236 13.03 -22.69 7.10
CA GLU A 236 13.52 -24.03 7.42
C GLU A 236 13.11 -25.11 6.40
N ILE A 237 11.96 -24.98 5.73
CA ILE A 237 11.56 -25.90 4.66
C ILE A 237 12.47 -25.72 3.45
N VAL A 238 12.75 -24.47 3.06
CA VAL A 238 13.64 -24.16 1.93
C VAL A 238 15.08 -24.56 2.25
N ALA A 239 15.55 -24.29 3.47
CA ALA A 239 16.87 -24.69 3.92
C ALA A 239 17.01 -26.22 3.94
N ARG A 240 15.97 -26.96 4.37
CA ARG A 240 15.96 -28.42 4.36
C ARG A 240 16.02 -28.96 2.92
N ALA A 241 15.23 -28.39 2.01
CA ALA A 241 15.24 -28.77 0.60
C ALA A 241 16.61 -28.54 -0.06
N ALA A 242 17.29 -27.44 0.29
CA ALA A 242 18.61 -27.11 -0.23
C ALA A 242 19.67 -28.15 0.14
N LEU A 243 19.56 -28.83 1.29
CA LEU A 243 20.46 -29.94 1.66
C LEU A 243 20.37 -31.13 0.69
N GLU A 244 19.28 -31.25 -0.05
CA GLU A 244 19.07 -32.27 -1.08
C GLU A 244 19.19 -31.69 -2.51
N SER A 245 19.81 -30.51 -2.65
CA SER A 245 19.97 -29.79 -3.93
C SER A 245 18.65 -29.44 -4.62
N LEU A 246 17.55 -29.29 -3.86
CA LEU A 246 16.26 -28.83 -4.36
C LEU A 246 16.12 -27.32 -4.11
N LEU A 247 16.19 -26.51 -5.17
CA LEU A 247 15.84 -25.10 -5.13
C LEU A 247 14.33 -24.93 -5.25
N ILE A 248 13.66 -24.61 -4.14
CA ILE A 248 12.22 -24.34 -4.13
C ILE A 248 11.96 -22.92 -4.59
N THR A 249 11.06 -22.78 -5.56
CA THR A 249 10.57 -21.52 -6.12
C THR A 249 9.07 -21.62 -6.37
N PHE A 250 8.44 -20.51 -6.74
CA PHE A 250 7.05 -20.49 -7.21
C PHE A 250 6.81 -21.46 -8.38
N ARG A 251 7.83 -21.72 -9.20
CA ARG A 251 7.78 -22.63 -10.36
C ARG A 251 7.87 -24.12 -10.00
N THR A 252 8.24 -24.44 -8.76
CA THR A 252 8.49 -25.83 -8.32
C THR A 252 7.19 -26.62 -8.26
N ASP A 253 7.20 -27.85 -8.78
CA ASP A 253 6.05 -28.76 -8.68
C ASP A 253 5.63 -28.94 -7.20
N ARG A 254 4.34 -28.82 -6.91
CA ARG A 254 3.84 -28.88 -5.53
C ARG A 254 4.08 -30.24 -4.87
N ALA A 255 4.25 -31.33 -5.62
CA ALA A 255 4.70 -32.61 -5.07
C ALA A 255 6.11 -32.53 -4.45
N LEU A 256 7.02 -31.78 -5.08
CA LEU A 256 8.36 -31.55 -4.53
C LEU A 256 8.34 -30.62 -3.31
N VAL A 257 7.44 -29.64 -3.31
CA VAL A 257 7.24 -28.76 -2.14
C VAL A 257 6.70 -29.58 -0.95
N VAL A 258 5.69 -30.44 -1.16
CA VAL A 258 5.16 -31.34 -0.11
C VAL A 258 6.23 -32.28 0.41
N ARG A 259 7.06 -32.87 -0.46
CA ARG A 259 8.19 -33.71 -0.03
C ARG A 259 9.14 -32.94 0.90
N ALA A 260 9.50 -31.70 0.57
CA ALA A 260 10.36 -30.88 1.41
C ALA A 260 9.70 -30.55 2.76
N ILE A 261 8.39 -30.31 2.77
CA ILE A 261 7.60 -30.11 4.00
C ILE A 261 7.66 -31.36 4.89
N GLU A 262 7.41 -32.56 4.34
CA GLU A 262 7.43 -33.83 5.08
C GLU A 262 8.82 -34.14 5.66
N GLN A 263 9.89 -33.77 4.93
CA GLN A 263 11.26 -33.90 5.40
C GLN A 263 11.62 -32.90 6.50
N CYS A 264 11.08 -31.68 6.44
CA CYS A 264 11.29 -30.65 7.43
C CYS A 264 10.50 -30.94 8.73
N TYR A 265 9.30 -31.50 8.59
CA TYR A 265 8.39 -31.81 9.69
C TYR A 265 7.97 -33.29 9.67
N PRO A 266 8.83 -34.21 10.15
CA PRO A 266 8.51 -35.62 10.19
C PRO A 266 7.19 -35.89 10.93
N GLY A 267 6.28 -36.62 10.29
CA GLY A 267 4.98 -37.00 10.86
C GLY A 267 3.86 -35.98 10.66
N ILE A 268 4.08 -34.87 9.95
CA ILE A 268 2.98 -33.99 9.53
C ILE A 268 2.02 -34.74 8.61
N LYS A 269 0.71 -34.62 8.86
CA LYS A 269 -0.32 -35.17 7.98
C LYS A 269 -0.56 -34.20 6.83
N ARG A 270 -0.77 -34.69 5.61
CA ARG A 270 -0.91 -33.82 4.43
C ARG A 270 -2.16 -32.93 4.50
N ASP A 271 -3.25 -33.44 5.06
CA ASP A 271 -4.48 -32.68 5.32
C ASP A 271 -4.32 -31.64 6.44
N HIS A 272 -3.21 -31.68 7.18
CA HIS A 272 -2.78 -30.65 8.15
C HIS A 272 -1.79 -29.64 7.56
N ILE A 273 -1.49 -29.74 6.26
CA ILE A 273 -0.85 -28.68 5.48
C ILE A 273 -1.99 -27.83 4.91
N HIS A 274 -2.01 -26.55 5.26
CA HIS A 274 -3.07 -25.61 4.93
C HIS A 274 -2.52 -24.55 3.97
N VAL A 275 -3.02 -24.55 2.74
CA VAL A 275 -2.60 -23.63 1.69
C VAL A 275 -3.64 -22.53 1.55
N TRP A 276 -3.26 -21.31 1.91
CA TRP A 276 -4.01 -20.12 1.58
C TRP A 276 -3.69 -19.69 0.15
N THR A 277 -4.74 -19.45 -0.64
CA THR A 277 -4.65 -18.96 -2.01
C THR A 277 -5.92 -18.16 -2.32
N LEU A 278 -5.87 -17.27 -3.29
CA LEU A 278 -7.09 -16.59 -3.73
C LEU A 278 -8.07 -17.61 -4.32
N ARG A 279 -9.35 -17.52 -3.95
CA ARG A 279 -10.42 -18.42 -4.38
C ARG A 279 -11.51 -17.67 -5.16
N GLY A 280 -12.44 -18.43 -5.70
CA GLY A 280 -13.62 -17.93 -6.41
C GLY A 280 -13.63 -18.27 -7.90
N LYS A 281 -14.84 -18.41 -8.47
CA LYS A 281 -15.07 -18.88 -9.85
C LYS A 281 -14.38 -18.02 -10.90
N SER A 282 -14.24 -16.71 -10.67
CA SER A 282 -13.55 -15.80 -11.60
C SER A 282 -12.05 -16.06 -11.72
N ARG A 283 -11.45 -16.75 -10.73
CA ARG A 283 -10.00 -17.03 -10.67
C ARG A 283 -9.64 -18.44 -11.13
N GLU A 284 -10.62 -19.33 -11.27
CA GLU A 284 -10.41 -20.71 -11.71
C GLU A 284 -9.67 -20.81 -13.06
N PRO A 285 -9.94 -19.97 -14.08
CA PRO A 285 -9.16 -20.01 -15.33
C PRO A 285 -7.69 -19.65 -15.15
N ARG A 286 -7.36 -18.82 -14.16
CA ARG A 286 -6.01 -18.28 -13.91
C ARG A 286 -5.18 -19.20 -13.02
N ILE A 287 -5.75 -19.66 -11.89
CA ILE A 287 -5.04 -20.42 -10.86
C ILE A 287 -5.72 -21.73 -10.45
N GLY A 288 -6.79 -22.16 -11.13
CA GLY A 288 -7.49 -23.41 -10.79
C GLY A 288 -6.62 -24.66 -10.89
N GLU A 289 -5.60 -24.65 -11.77
CA GLU A 289 -4.63 -25.73 -11.83
C GLU A 289 -3.69 -25.75 -10.62
N LEU A 290 -3.37 -24.59 -10.03
CA LEU A 290 -2.58 -24.53 -8.79
C LEU A 290 -3.30 -25.23 -7.66
N TRP A 291 -4.62 -25.02 -7.56
CA TRP A 291 -5.47 -25.71 -6.60
C TRP A 291 -5.44 -27.23 -6.85
N ARG A 292 -5.56 -27.67 -8.10
CA ARG A 292 -5.50 -29.10 -8.43
C ARG A 292 -4.17 -29.74 -8.05
N GLN A 293 -3.04 -29.04 -8.25
CA GLN A 293 -1.72 -29.55 -7.87
C GLN A 293 -1.61 -29.82 -6.37
N TRP A 294 -2.10 -28.89 -5.52
CA TRP A 294 -2.13 -29.11 -4.08
C TRP A 294 -3.11 -30.21 -3.66
N ALA A 295 -4.34 -30.18 -4.19
CA ALA A 295 -5.35 -31.18 -3.88
C ALA A 295 -4.89 -32.60 -4.25
N ALA A 296 -4.17 -32.76 -5.37
CA ALA A 296 -3.59 -34.03 -5.79
C ALA A 296 -2.57 -34.60 -4.80
N GLN A 297 -1.95 -33.75 -3.97
CA GLN A 297 -1.06 -34.22 -2.91
C GLN A 297 -1.80 -34.59 -1.62
N GLY A 298 -3.11 -34.37 -1.52
CA GLY A 298 -3.89 -34.56 -0.29
C GLY A 298 -3.75 -33.41 0.71
N VAL A 299 -3.32 -32.23 0.23
CA VAL A 299 -3.15 -31.01 1.01
C VAL A 299 -4.48 -30.26 1.14
N HIS A 300 -4.74 -29.66 2.30
CA HIS A 300 -5.93 -28.85 2.53
C HIS A 300 -5.74 -27.46 1.89
N ILE A 301 -6.60 -27.13 0.93
CA ILE A 301 -6.71 -25.79 0.36
C ILE A 301 -7.78 -25.05 1.15
N ILE A 302 -7.42 -23.92 1.74
CA ILE A 302 -8.31 -23.16 2.58
C ILE A 302 -9.47 -22.61 1.75
N ASP A 303 -10.68 -22.81 2.26
CA ASP A 303 -11.92 -22.17 1.78
C ASP A 303 -12.50 -21.29 2.90
N ASP A 304 -13.49 -20.47 2.54
CA ASP A 304 -14.15 -19.55 3.47
C ASP A 304 -14.75 -20.30 4.68
N GLY A 305 -14.59 -19.73 5.87
CA GLY A 305 -15.08 -20.30 7.13
C GLY A 305 -14.08 -21.22 7.86
N PHE A 306 -12.89 -21.46 7.31
CA PHE A 306 -11.82 -22.12 8.05
C PHE A 306 -11.38 -21.26 9.24
N VAL A 307 -11.47 -21.80 10.45
CA VAL A 307 -11.11 -21.08 11.68
C VAL A 307 -9.60 -21.20 11.92
N LEU A 308 -8.92 -20.06 11.93
CA LEU A 308 -7.50 -19.97 12.24
C LEU A 308 -7.26 -20.05 13.76
N PRO A 309 -6.02 -20.28 14.24
CA PRO A 309 -5.71 -20.27 15.68
C PRO A 309 -5.97 -18.95 16.39
N SER A 310 -6.17 -17.86 15.65
CA SER A 310 -6.68 -16.60 16.19
C SER A 310 -8.13 -16.71 16.71
N GLY A 311 -8.85 -17.80 16.37
CA GLY A 311 -10.27 -17.99 16.62
C GLY A 311 -11.17 -17.31 15.58
N LEU A 312 -10.59 -16.69 14.55
CA LEU A 312 -11.29 -15.98 13.50
C LEU A 312 -11.28 -16.77 12.19
N GLU A 313 -12.32 -16.60 11.39
CA GLU A 313 -12.44 -17.22 10.08
C GLU A 313 -11.50 -16.56 9.06
N ALA A 314 -10.77 -17.39 8.32
CA ALA A 314 -10.03 -16.97 7.13
C ALA A 314 -11.00 -16.53 6.01
N PHE A 315 -10.53 -15.61 5.18
CA PHE A 315 -11.19 -15.20 3.95
C PHE A 315 -10.27 -15.47 2.75
N THR A 316 -10.81 -15.71 1.57
CA THR A 316 -9.99 -16.11 0.41
C THR A 316 -10.29 -15.32 -0.85
N GLU A 317 -11.17 -14.34 -0.78
CA GLU A 317 -11.58 -13.56 -1.95
C GLU A 317 -10.73 -12.32 -2.21
N SER A 318 -9.86 -11.90 -1.27
CA SER A 318 -8.95 -10.75 -1.37
C SER A 318 -7.74 -10.89 -0.43
N GLY A 319 -6.68 -10.09 -0.66
CA GLY A 319 -5.57 -9.86 0.29
C GLY A 319 -4.63 -11.05 0.50
N THR A 320 -3.48 -11.06 -0.16
CA THR A 320 -2.33 -11.97 0.05
C THR A 320 -1.34 -11.44 1.09
N TYR A 321 -1.37 -10.13 1.38
CA TYR A 321 -0.48 -9.52 2.38
C TYR A 321 -0.74 -10.07 3.79
N ALA A 322 -1.94 -9.87 4.34
CA ALA A 322 -2.25 -10.30 5.72
C ALA A 322 -2.03 -11.80 5.99
N PRO A 323 -2.41 -12.74 5.08
CA PRO A 323 -2.09 -14.16 5.23
C PRO A 323 -0.63 -14.50 5.46
N THR A 324 0.30 -13.66 4.98
CA THR A 324 1.74 -13.86 5.15
C THR A 324 2.16 -13.90 6.63
N TYR A 325 1.50 -13.11 7.49
CA TYR A 325 1.73 -13.14 8.94
C TYR A 325 1.40 -14.48 9.61
N ARG A 326 0.61 -15.33 8.93
CA ARG A 326 0.18 -16.61 9.47
C ARG A 326 1.06 -17.78 9.05
N VAL A 327 1.93 -17.60 8.04
CA VAL A 327 2.80 -18.67 7.53
C VAL A 327 3.67 -19.23 8.65
N GLY A 328 3.62 -20.55 8.83
CA GLY A 328 4.30 -21.24 9.93
C GLY A 328 3.45 -22.32 10.58
N THR A 329 4.04 -22.98 11.57
CA THR A 329 3.45 -24.16 12.22
C THR A 329 2.72 -23.83 13.53
N TRP A 330 1.76 -24.67 13.90
CA TRP A 330 1.17 -24.68 15.24
C TRP A 330 0.76 -26.11 15.62
N ARG A 331 0.44 -26.32 16.91
CA ARG A 331 -0.19 -27.55 17.38
C ARG A 331 -1.63 -27.27 17.77
N ASP A 332 -2.53 -28.18 17.40
CA ASP A 332 -3.92 -28.11 17.83
C ASP A 332 -4.11 -28.65 19.26
N ALA A 333 -5.36 -28.70 19.74
CA ALA A 333 -5.68 -29.23 21.06
C ALA A 333 -5.38 -30.73 21.23
N GLY A 334 -5.32 -31.48 20.12
CA GLY A 334 -4.92 -32.89 20.09
C GLY A 334 -3.40 -33.09 20.07
N GLY A 335 -2.63 -32.01 19.93
CA GLY A 335 -1.17 -32.03 19.80
C GLY A 335 -0.69 -32.30 18.37
N ASP A 336 -1.60 -32.42 17.40
CA ASP A 336 -1.26 -32.64 16.00
C ASP A 336 -0.59 -31.39 15.41
N LEU A 337 0.44 -31.60 14.60
CA LEU A 337 1.18 -30.51 13.95
C LEU A 337 0.45 -30.07 12.68
N HIS A 338 0.29 -28.76 12.53
CA HIS A 338 -0.26 -28.13 11.34
C HIS A 338 0.73 -27.12 10.76
N LEU A 339 0.67 -26.92 9.45
CA LEU A 339 1.44 -25.92 8.71
C LEU A 339 0.49 -25.02 7.92
N PHE A 340 0.66 -23.70 8.01
CA PHE A 340 0.00 -22.74 7.13
C PHE A 340 1.02 -22.16 6.16
N LEU A 341 0.69 -22.08 4.88
CA LEU A 341 1.50 -21.45 3.85
C LEU A 341 0.65 -20.66 2.86
N VAL A 342 1.27 -19.73 2.13
CA VAL A 342 0.61 -18.89 1.12
C VAL A 342 1.17 -19.22 -0.25
N ASP A 343 0.28 -19.47 -1.22
CA ASP A 343 0.66 -19.76 -2.60
C ASP A 343 -0.40 -19.26 -3.58
N GLY A 344 -0.01 -18.41 -4.52
CA GLY A 344 -0.92 -17.83 -5.49
C GLY A 344 -0.33 -16.62 -6.18
N TYR A 345 -1.07 -15.52 -6.16
CA TYR A 345 -0.64 -14.27 -6.78
C TYR A 345 -1.25 -13.08 -6.05
N ALA A 346 -0.61 -11.93 -6.18
CA ALA A 346 -1.16 -10.65 -5.75
C ALA A 346 -0.90 -9.57 -6.82
N ALA A 347 -1.45 -8.38 -6.61
CA ALA A 347 -0.96 -7.20 -7.32
C ALA A 347 0.52 -6.96 -6.99
N SER A 348 1.26 -6.34 -7.90
CA SER A 348 2.72 -6.10 -7.78
C SER A 348 3.12 -5.44 -6.46
N ALA A 349 2.48 -4.32 -6.08
CA ALA A 349 2.77 -3.59 -4.85
C ALA A 349 2.55 -4.47 -3.60
N GLU A 350 1.39 -5.12 -3.54
CA GLU A 350 1.01 -6.02 -2.46
C GLU A 350 1.95 -7.23 -2.35
N ALA A 351 2.34 -7.82 -3.48
CA ALA A 351 3.26 -8.95 -3.51
C ALA A 351 4.64 -8.58 -2.96
N ILE A 352 5.14 -7.38 -3.28
CA ILE A 352 6.44 -6.89 -2.84
C ILE A 352 6.39 -6.48 -1.36
N GLN A 353 5.31 -5.85 -0.90
CA GLN A 353 5.07 -5.61 0.52
C GLN A 353 5.05 -6.94 1.29
N ALA A 354 4.29 -7.93 0.84
CA ALA A 354 4.23 -9.25 1.47
C ALA A 354 5.60 -9.94 1.48
N ALA A 355 6.32 -9.93 0.34
CA ALA A 355 7.67 -10.48 0.23
C ALA A 355 8.66 -9.81 1.17
N SER A 356 8.52 -8.50 1.38
CA SER A 356 9.39 -7.78 2.29
C SER A 356 9.14 -8.12 3.76
N LEU A 357 8.05 -8.81 4.14
CA LEU A 357 7.86 -9.38 5.47
C LEU A 357 8.73 -10.63 5.73
N ALA A 358 9.28 -11.27 4.68
CA ALA A 358 9.96 -12.55 4.82
C ALA A 358 11.14 -12.54 5.82
N PRO A 359 12.01 -11.50 5.88
CA PRO A 359 13.12 -11.46 6.84
C PRO A 359 12.67 -11.46 8.31
N MET A 360 11.60 -10.74 8.67
CA MET A 360 11.13 -10.63 10.06
C MET A 360 10.23 -11.79 10.50
N LEU A 361 9.61 -12.49 9.55
CA LEU A 361 8.75 -13.65 9.81
C LEU A 361 9.50 -14.99 9.66
N ASN A 362 10.81 -14.94 9.40
CA ASN A 362 11.64 -16.12 9.11
C ASN A 362 11.08 -16.99 7.97
N LEU A 363 10.69 -16.31 6.89
CA LEU A 363 10.14 -16.93 5.68
C LEU A 363 11.12 -16.82 4.51
N GLU A 364 10.86 -17.61 3.50
CA GLU A 364 11.36 -17.43 2.14
C GLU A 364 10.18 -17.07 1.23
N ALA A 365 10.37 -16.02 0.44
CA ALA A 365 9.42 -15.56 -0.57
C ALA A 365 10.01 -15.78 -1.96
N SER A 366 9.27 -16.48 -2.81
CA SER A 366 9.62 -16.65 -4.23
C SER A 366 8.60 -15.92 -5.09
N LEU A 367 9.07 -14.99 -5.92
CA LEU A 367 8.24 -14.15 -6.78
C LEU A 367 8.48 -14.45 -8.27
N VAL A 368 7.41 -14.34 -9.05
CA VAL A 368 7.45 -14.42 -10.52
C VAL A 368 6.50 -13.37 -11.12
N PRO A 369 6.95 -12.48 -12.02
CA PRO A 369 6.09 -11.46 -12.59
C PRO A 369 5.15 -12.08 -13.63
N PHE A 370 3.91 -11.63 -13.64
CA PHE A 370 2.91 -11.91 -14.67
C PHE A 370 2.59 -10.64 -15.44
N THR A 371 1.90 -10.79 -16.58
CA THR A 371 1.41 -9.64 -17.32
C THR A 371 0.35 -8.88 -16.52
N SER A 372 0.18 -7.58 -16.79
CA SER A 372 -0.86 -6.75 -16.14
C SER A 372 -2.29 -7.18 -16.47
N ARG A 373 -2.48 -7.95 -17.55
CA ARG A 373 -3.78 -8.55 -17.89
C ARG A 373 -4.05 -9.84 -17.11
N PHE A 374 -3.03 -10.68 -16.97
CA PHE A 374 -3.12 -12.01 -16.39
C PHE A 374 -4.28 -12.84 -16.99
N ASP A 375 -4.35 -12.90 -18.31
CA ASP A 375 -5.44 -13.60 -19.03
C ASP A 375 -5.13 -15.07 -19.31
N LEU A 376 -3.90 -15.52 -19.05
CA LEU A 376 -3.48 -16.91 -19.21
C LEU A 376 -3.46 -17.66 -17.86
N PRO A 377 -3.51 -19.00 -17.86
CA PRO A 377 -3.17 -19.78 -16.68
C PRO A 377 -1.77 -19.43 -16.15
N TYR A 378 -1.60 -19.45 -14.82
CA TYR A 378 -0.37 -18.98 -14.17
C TYR A 378 0.90 -19.68 -14.68
N GLN A 379 0.80 -20.95 -15.11
CA GLN A 379 1.96 -21.68 -15.65
C GLN A 379 2.49 -21.11 -16.96
N ARG A 380 1.65 -20.39 -17.71
CA ARG A 380 2.02 -19.74 -18.95
C ARG A 380 2.46 -18.30 -18.69
N GLU A 381 1.75 -17.58 -17.82
CA GLU A 381 2.12 -16.20 -17.45
C GLU A 381 3.55 -16.09 -16.92
N GLN A 382 3.96 -17.05 -16.07
CA GLN A 382 5.34 -17.09 -15.57
C GLN A 382 6.38 -17.12 -16.70
N ASP A 383 6.06 -17.66 -17.87
CA ASP A 383 6.99 -17.76 -19.00
C ASP A 383 6.89 -16.57 -19.95
N VAL A 384 5.70 -15.97 -20.09
CA VAL A 384 5.48 -14.83 -21.00
C VAL A 384 6.38 -13.65 -20.66
N MET A 385 6.47 -13.27 -19.38
CA MET A 385 7.26 -12.11 -18.97
C MET A 385 8.78 -12.29 -19.19
N SER A 386 9.23 -13.54 -19.39
CA SER A 386 10.64 -13.84 -19.66
C SER A 386 11.04 -13.73 -21.14
N LEU A 387 10.08 -13.52 -22.04
CA LEU A 387 10.36 -13.35 -23.47
C LEU A 387 11.10 -12.04 -23.74
N ASN A 388 12.01 -12.05 -24.72
CA ASN A 388 12.56 -10.82 -25.27
C ASN A 388 11.55 -10.20 -26.23
N PRO A 389 10.91 -9.05 -25.88
CA PRO A 389 9.87 -8.44 -26.69
C PRO A 389 10.39 -7.79 -27.96
N ASP A 390 11.70 -7.80 -28.25
CA ASP A 390 12.30 -7.24 -29.46
C ASP A 390 12.92 -8.32 -30.37
N ALA A 391 12.85 -9.60 -29.98
CA ALA A 391 13.39 -10.68 -30.80
C ALA A 391 12.58 -10.90 -32.08
N ASP A 392 13.28 -11.27 -33.17
CA ASP A 392 12.67 -11.62 -34.45
C ASP A 392 11.74 -12.85 -34.32
N ASP A 393 12.09 -13.79 -33.45
CA ASP A 393 11.35 -15.03 -33.20
C ASP A 393 10.29 -14.90 -32.08
N PHE A 394 10.05 -13.70 -31.56
CA PHE A 394 9.11 -13.46 -30.45
C PHE A 394 7.73 -14.04 -30.70
N LYS A 395 7.19 -13.88 -31.92
CA LYS A 395 5.87 -14.42 -32.28
C LYS A 395 5.83 -15.94 -32.10
N ALA A 396 6.81 -16.65 -32.64
CA ALA A 396 6.86 -18.11 -32.57
C ALA A 396 6.97 -18.60 -31.11
N ARG A 397 7.78 -17.92 -30.29
CA ARG A 397 7.91 -18.23 -28.85
C ARG A 397 6.63 -17.95 -28.07
N LEU A 398 5.99 -16.82 -28.34
CA LEU A 398 4.71 -16.47 -27.72
C LEU A 398 3.64 -17.52 -28.06
N GLU A 399 3.50 -17.88 -29.35
CA GLU A 399 2.55 -18.89 -29.82
C GLU A 399 2.78 -20.26 -29.16
N ALA A 400 4.03 -20.65 -28.93
CA ALA A 400 4.39 -21.87 -28.21
C ALA A 400 3.91 -21.84 -26.74
N ILE A 401 4.05 -20.70 -26.04
CA ILE A 401 3.61 -20.55 -24.65
C ILE A 401 2.08 -20.50 -24.55
N ILE A 402 1.42 -19.68 -25.38
CA ILE A 402 -0.04 -19.53 -25.33
C ILE A 402 -0.77 -20.72 -25.95
N GLY A 403 -0.07 -21.59 -26.69
CA GLY A 403 -0.60 -22.81 -27.32
C GLY A 403 -1.61 -22.55 -28.43
N ARG A 404 -1.55 -21.38 -29.07
CA ARG A 404 -2.43 -20.98 -30.19
C ARG A 404 -1.71 -19.95 -31.08
N SER A 405 -2.16 -19.82 -32.33
CA SER A 405 -1.69 -18.76 -33.22
C SER A 405 -2.08 -17.38 -32.69
N ALA A 406 -1.18 -16.41 -32.81
CA ALA A 406 -1.40 -15.02 -32.43
C ALA A 406 -1.43 -14.13 -33.69
N ASP A 407 -2.46 -13.28 -33.78
CA ASP A 407 -2.52 -12.23 -34.79
C ASP A 407 -1.55 -11.09 -34.46
N ALA A 408 -1.37 -10.15 -35.41
CA ALA A 408 -0.43 -9.05 -35.24
C ALA A 408 -0.78 -8.16 -34.02
N ALA A 409 -2.07 -7.94 -33.76
CA ALA A 409 -2.53 -7.13 -32.63
C ALA A 409 -2.18 -7.79 -31.29
N THR A 410 -2.43 -9.09 -31.14
CA THR A 410 -2.08 -9.86 -29.95
C THR A 410 -0.57 -9.85 -29.72
N VAL A 411 0.23 -10.04 -30.78
CA VAL A 411 1.70 -10.00 -30.67
C VAL A 411 2.17 -8.63 -30.16
N GLN A 412 1.66 -7.54 -30.73
CA GLN A 412 2.04 -6.20 -30.29
C GLN A 412 1.59 -5.89 -28.87
N GLU A 413 0.42 -6.36 -28.47
CA GLU A 413 -0.07 -6.22 -27.11
C GLU A 413 0.85 -6.93 -26.10
N PHE A 414 1.28 -8.16 -26.36
CA PHE A 414 2.23 -8.84 -25.47
C PHE A 414 3.61 -8.17 -25.43
N ARG A 415 4.10 -7.61 -26.55
CA ARG A 415 5.34 -6.80 -26.54
C ARG A 415 5.17 -5.59 -25.62
N ARG A 416 4.04 -4.88 -25.73
CA ARG A 416 3.71 -3.72 -24.90
C ARG A 416 3.69 -4.09 -23.41
N LEU A 417 3.01 -5.17 -23.03
CA LEU A 417 2.93 -5.64 -21.64
C LEU A 417 4.30 -5.98 -21.02
N ILE A 418 5.20 -6.57 -21.80
CA ILE A 418 6.56 -6.89 -21.33
C ILE A 418 7.40 -5.61 -21.21
N HIS A 419 7.31 -4.71 -22.20
CA HIS A 419 7.98 -3.41 -22.17
C HIS A 419 7.53 -2.55 -20.98
N GLU A 420 6.24 -2.56 -20.61
CA GLU A 420 5.75 -1.90 -19.38
C GLU A 420 6.49 -2.38 -18.12
N GLY A 421 6.70 -3.69 -17.98
CA GLY A 421 7.46 -4.26 -16.86
C GLY A 421 8.95 -3.88 -16.89
N ILE A 422 9.58 -3.94 -18.06
CA ILE A 422 11.00 -3.55 -18.25
C ILE A 422 11.20 -2.09 -17.89
N ASP A 423 10.37 -1.22 -18.43
CA ASP A 423 10.41 0.23 -18.22
C ASP A 423 10.16 0.63 -16.77
N ALA A 424 9.31 -0.12 -16.05
CA ALA A 424 9.09 0.03 -14.63
C ALA A 424 10.27 -0.43 -13.76
N GLY A 425 11.23 -1.17 -14.32
CA GLY A 425 12.34 -1.74 -13.58
C GLY A 425 12.00 -3.08 -12.92
N ILE A 426 10.88 -3.72 -13.30
CA ILE A 426 10.54 -5.05 -12.80
C ILE A 426 11.57 -6.07 -13.33
N PRO A 427 12.09 -7.00 -12.50
CA PRO A 427 13.10 -7.98 -12.93
C PRO A 427 12.57 -9.11 -13.84
N VAL A 428 11.89 -8.77 -14.95
CA VAL A 428 11.12 -9.71 -15.80
C VAL A 428 11.94 -10.84 -16.43
N HIS A 429 13.26 -10.66 -16.57
CA HIS A 429 14.17 -11.65 -17.13
C HIS A 429 14.69 -12.67 -16.11
N LYS A 430 14.36 -12.53 -14.83
CA LYS A 430 14.78 -13.48 -13.80
C LYS A 430 13.73 -14.58 -13.63
N PRO A 431 14.14 -15.87 -13.67
CA PRO A 431 13.20 -16.98 -13.45
C PRO A 431 12.72 -17.07 -12.00
N LEU A 432 13.49 -16.50 -11.07
CA LEU A 432 13.22 -16.36 -9.65
C LEU A 432 13.54 -14.93 -9.23
N ILE A 433 12.57 -14.23 -8.66
CA ILE A 433 12.75 -12.91 -8.07
C ILE A 433 12.69 -13.05 -6.54
N HIS A 434 13.67 -12.46 -5.87
CA HIS A 434 13.64 -12.20 -4.44
C HIS A 434 13.31 -10.74 -4.19
N VAL A 435 12.81 -10.41 -3.00
CA VAL A 435 12.54 -9.02 -2.63
C VAL A 435 13.79 -8.14 -2.72
N ASP A 436 14.98 -8.70 -2.44
CA ASP A 436 16.29 -8.06 -2.57
C ASP A 436 16.56 -7.48 -3.96
N ASP A 437 15.94 -8.05 -5.01
CA ASP A 437 16.12 -7.61 -6.39
C ASP A 437 15.51 -6.23 -6.67
N PHE A 438 14.65 -5.74 -5.78
CA PHE A 438 14.06 -4.40 -5.84
C PHE A 438 14.87 -3.34 -5.09
N PHE A 439 16.05 -3.66 -4.55
CA PHE A 439 16.87 -2.71 -3.79
C PHE A 439 18.23 -2.44 -4.44
N PRO A 440 18.69 -1.18 -4.51
CA PRO A 440 20.00 -0.80 -5.05
C PRO A 440 21.16 -1.60 -4.47
N GLU A 441 21.25 -1.62 -3.14
CA GLU A 441 22.44 -2.09 -2.42
C GLU A 441 22.32 -3.58 -2.04
N LYS A 442 21.18 -4.23 -2.34
CA LYS A 442 20.76 -5.60 -1.93
C LYS A 442 20.75 -5.88 -0.42
N GLU A 443 21.58 -5.21 0.37
CA GLU A 443 21.44 -5.12 1.81
C GLU A 443 20.44 -4.00 2.12
N TRP A 444 19.32 -4.38 2.72
CA TRP A 444 18.23 -3.47 3.05
C TRP A 444 17.66 -3.78 4.44
N ASP A 445 17.02 -2.77 5.03
CA ASP A 445 16.30 -2.87 6.30
C ASP A 445 14.91 -2.27 6.11
N VAL A 446 13.94 -2.73 6.89
CA VAL A 446 12.53 -2.37 6.74
C VAL A 446 11.83 -2.22 8.08
N LEU A 447 10.93 -1.25 8.13
CA LEU A 447 9.86 -1.18 9.13
C LEU A 447 8.52 -1.38 8.41
N ALA A 448 7.88 -2.52 8.66
CA ALA A 448 6.51 -2.79 8.26
C ALA A 448 5.54 -2.26 9.33
N VAL A 449 4.54 -1.49 8.90
CA VAL A 449 3.58 -0.81 9.75
C VAL A 449 2.18 -1.15 9.28
N CYS A 450 1.38 -1.76 10.16
CA CYS A 450 -0.01 -2.12 9.88
C CYS A 450 -0.94 -1.45 10.88
N GLY A 451 -1.99 -0.77 10.41
CA GLY A 451 -3.06 -0.25 11.25
C GLY A 451 -4.37 -1.00 11.01
N TYR A 452 -4.92 -1.63 12.05
CA TYR A 452 -6.05 -2.55 11.90
C TYR A 452 -7.38 -1.80 12.07
N MET A 453 -8.16 -1.69 10.99
CA MET A 453 -9.50 -1.10 11.05
C MET A 453 -10.49 -2.11 11.63
N GLN A 454 -10.43 -3.34 11.14
CA GLN A 454 -11.15 -4.50 11.67
C GLN A 454 -10.17 -5.54 12.22
N ALA A 455 -10.67 -6.50 12.99
CA ALA A 455 -9.83 -7.60 13.46
C ALA A 455 -9.23 -8.34 12.27
N ASP A 456 -7.96 -8.69 12.34
CA ASP A 456 -7.29 -9.44 11.29
C ASP A 456 -7.16 -10.93 11.66
N PRO A 457 -7.79 -11.85 10.91
CA PRO A 457 -7.77 -13.27 11.26
C PRO A 457 -6.37 -13.89 11.15
N TYR A 458 -5.48 -13.34 10.34
CA TYR A 458 -4.16 -13.92 10.08
C TYR A 458 -3.12 -13.57 11.14
N SER A 459 -3.05 -12.29 11.52
CA SER A 459 -2.19 -11.85 12.63
C SER A 459 -2.83 -12.01 14.01
N GLY A 460 -4.16 -12.12 14.08
CA GLY A 460 -4.91 -12.10 15.34
C GLY A 460 -4.98 -10.72 15.99
N ALA A 461 -4.56 -9.66 15.28
CA ALA A 461 -4.61 -8.30 15.80
C ALA A 461 -6.07 -7.79 15.85
N PRO A 462 -6.50 -7.18 16.97
CA PRO A 462 -7.82 -6.56 17.07
C PRO A 462 -7.90 -5.27 16.26
N GLY A 463 -9.07 -5.00 15.67
CA GLY A 463 -9.36 -3.75 14.98
C GLY A 463 -9.67 -2.58 15.92
N VAL A 464 -10.10 -1.47 15.33
CA VAL A 464 -10.56 -0.30 16.09
C VAL A 464 -11.85 -0.63 16.83
N LYS A 465 -11.91 -0.28 18.12
CA LYS A 465 -13.09 -0.50 18.98
C LYS A 465 -13.41 0.74 19.78
N GLN A 466 -14.65 1.19 19.71
CA GLN A 466 -15.14 2.21 20.63
C GLN A 466 -15.33 1.61 22.04
N ILE A 467 -14.75 2.24 23.06
CA ILE A 467 -14.84 1.78 24.45
C ILE A 467 -15.68 2.71 25.32
N GLU A 468 -15.73 4.00 25.00
CA GLU A 468 -16.60 5.01 25.61
C GLU A 468 -17.04 6.02 24.54
N THR A 469 -17.94 6.94 24.89
CA THR A 469 -18.30 8.06 24.01
C THR A 469 -17.04 8.84 23.62
N ASN A 470 -16.74 8.91 22.32
CA ASN A 470 -15.56 9.56 21.75
C ASN A 470 -14.19 8.96 22.16
N VAL A 471 -14.15 7.77 22.76
CA VAL A 471 -12.89 7.08 23.14
C VAL A 471 -12.80 5.74 22.43
N PHE A 472 -11.67 5.53 21.74
CA PHE A 472 -11.45 4.39 20.87
C PHE A 472 -10.13 3.71 21.18
N ARG A 473 -10.10 2.38 21.14
CA ARG A 473 -8.87 1.61 21.03
C ARG A 473 -8.51 1.44 19.56
N SER A 474 -7.28 1.75 19.19
CA SER A 474 -6.73 1.52 17.85
C SER A 474 -5.44 0.73 17.96
N THR A 475 -5.34 -0.35 17.19
CA THR A 475 -4.22 -1.28 17.24
C THR A 475 -3.37 -1.16 16.00
N VAL A 476 -2.06 -1.17 16.20
CA VAL A 476 -1.08 -1.23 15.12
C VAL A 476 -0.05 -2.31 15.38
N ARG A 477 0.54 -2.85 14.31
CA ARG A 477 1.70 -3.72 14.38
C ARG A 477 2.89 -3.05 13.73
N LEU A 478 4.03 -3.06 14.41
CA LEU A 478 5.33 -2.72 13.86
C LEU A 478 6.14 -4.00 13.76
N ALA A 479 6.59 -4.36 12.56
CA ALA A 479 7.45 -5.52 12.34
C ALA A 479 8.73 -5.10 11.61
N ALA A 480 9.87 -5.53 12.14
CA ALA A 480 11.19 -5.32 11.57
C ALA A 480 12.07 -6.53 11.89
N PRO A 481 13.22 -6.73 11.20
CA PRO A 481 14.08 -7.89 11.44
C PRO A 481 14.55 -8.04 12.90
N ARG A 482 14.65 -6.95 13.67
CA ARG A 482 15.10 -6.97 15.07
C ARG A 482 13.96 -7.11 16.09
N GLY A 483 12.69 -7.04 15.67
CA GLY A 483 11.57 -7.19 16.59
C GLY A 483 10.21 -6.91 15.98
N ASP A 484 9.18 -7.40 16.67
CA ASP A 484 7.78 -7.27 16.27
C ASP A 484 6.93 -6.87 17.47
N LYS A 485 6.15 -5.79 17.32
CA LYS A 485 5.35 -5.19 18.39
C LYS A 485 3.92 -5.02 17.94
N LEU A 486 2.99 -5.39 18.81
CA LEU A 486 1.59 -4.99 18.76
C LEU A 486 1.37 -3.85 19.75
N ILE A 487 0.92 -2.70 19.26
CA ILE A 487 0.73 -1.48 20.06
C ILE A 487 -0.74 -1.11 20.00
N THR A 488 -1.37 -0.95 21.17
CA THR A 488 -2.77 -0.50 21.27
C THR A 488 -2.83 0.86 21.93
N PHE A 489 -3.37 1.84 21.22
CA PHE A 489 -3.59 3.19 21.72
C PHE A 489 -5.04 3.35 22.16
N THR A 490 -5.26 4.00 23.30
CA THR A 490 -6.56 4.53 23.69
C THR A 490 -6.59 6.02 23.35
N LEU A 491 -7.37 6.37 22.32
CA LEU A 491 -7.43 7.70 21.72
C LEU A 491 -8.81 8.32 21.96
N ARG A 492 -8.81 9.55 22.45
CA ARG A 492 -10.01 10.36 22.66
C ARG A 492 -10.11 11.44 21.60
N MET A 493 -11.26 11.53 20.94
CA MET A 493 -11.57 12.65 20.05
C MET A 493 -11.92 13.88 20.88
N MET A 494 -11.27 15.01 20.58
CA MET A 494 -11.50 16.27 21.27
C MET A 494 -12.68 17.07 20.70
N GLU A 495 -13.08 16.76 19.47
CA GLU A 495 -14.13 17.46 18.73
C GLU A 495 -15.43 16.65 18.69
N THR A 496 -16.54 17.30 18.33
CA THR A 496 -17.80 16.59 18.05
C THR A 496 -17.66 15.69 16.81
N PRO A 497 -18.49 14.64 16.64
CA PRO A 497 -18.38 13.74 15.48
C PRO A 497 -18.37 14.45 14.11
N ASN A 498 -19.19 15.50 13.95
CA ASN A 498 -19.25 16.28 12.71
C ASN A 498 -17.97 17.09 12.48
N GLN A 499 -17.40 17.69 13.54
CA GLN A 499 -16.14 18.41 13.45
C GLN A 499 -14.95 17.46 13.21
N SER A 500 -14.91 16.32 13.92
CA SER A 500 -13.92 15.27 13.70
C SER A 500 -13.95 14.78 12.25
N ARG A 501 -15.13 14.56 11.67
CA ARG A 501 -15.25 14.22 10.25
C ARG A 501 -14.55 15.25 9.35
N LEU A 502 -14.68 16.55 9.63
CA LEU A 502 -13.99 17.59 8.87
C LEU A 502 -12.46 17.55 9.10
N VAL A 503 -11.99 17.24 10.31
CA VAL A 503 -10.55 17.12 10.60
C VAL A 503 -9.87 16.02 9.76
N PHE A 504 -10.60 14.93 9.49
CA PHE A 504 -10.19 13.80 8.65
C PHE A 504 -10.53 13.96 7.16
N ASN A 505 -11.05 15.11 6.74
CA ASN A 505 -11.30 15.41 5.34
C ASN A 505 -10.32 16.42 4.75
N PRO A 506 -9.98 16.30 3.45
CA PRO A 506 -9.23 17.32 2.71
C PRO A 506 -9.87 18.71 2.79
N LEU A 507 -9.06 19.77 2.68
CA LEU A 507 -9.44 21.16 2.89
C LEU A 507 -10.54 21.66 1.95
N LEU A 508 -10.43 21.43 0.64
CA LEU A 508 -11.47 21.75 -0.32
C LEU A 508 -12.74 20.95 -0.05
N ASN A 509 -12.61 19.66 0.26
CA ASN A 509 -13.77 18.82 0.59
C ASN A 509 -14.55 19.37 1.80
N ARG A 510 -13.85 19.94 2.79
CA ARG A 510 -14.49 20.62 3.93
C ARG A 510 -15.27 21.86 3.50
N PHE A 511 -14.70 22.70 2.64
CA PHE A 511 -15.40 23.88 2.11
C PHE A 511 -16.61 23.51 1.26
N LEU A 512 -16.48 22.48 0.43
CA LEU A 512 -17.58 21.92 -0.36
C LEU A 512 -18.66 21.25 0.51
N ALA A 513 -18.31 20.87 1.75
CA ALA A 513 -19.24 20.38 2.76
C ALA A 513 -19.82 21.49 3.66
N GLY A 514 -19.52 22.76 3.39
CA GLY A 514 -20.12 23.92 4.04
C GLY A 514 -19.27 24.56 5.15
N GLU A 515 -18.01 24.15 5.35
CA GLU A 515 -17.11 24.90 6.23
C GLU A 515 -16.82 26.28 5.65
N ASP A 516 -16.99 27.32 6.47
CA ASP A 516 -16.73 28.69 6.07
C ASP A 516 -15.22 28.94 5.93
N TYR A 517 -14.79 29.17 4.68
CA TYR A 517 -13.41 29.47 4.34
C TYR A 517 -13.02 30.93 4.60
N GLU A 518 -13.98 31.83 4.86
CA GLU A 518 -13.72 33.26 5.01
C GLU A 518 -13.36 33.65 6.44
N THR A 519 -13.90 32.93 7.42
CA THR A 519 -13.71 33.20 8.86
C THR A 519 -12.58 32.39 9.49
N ARG A 520 -12.09 31.34 8.81
CA ARG A 520 -10.97 30.52 9.31
C ARG A 520 -9.61 31.23 9.20
N PRO A 521 -8.66 30.99 10.13
CA PRO A 521 -7.28 31.42 9.95
C PRO A 521 -6.62 30.74 8.74
N VAL A 522 -6.20 31.53 7.75
CA VAL A 522 -5.53 31.03 6.55
C VAL A 522 -4.03 30.81 6.80
N LYS A 523 -3.51 29.66 6.38
CA LYS A 523 -2.10 29.28 6.50
C LYS A 523 -1.46 29.19 5.12
N ILE A 524 -0.14 29.45 5.02
CA ILE A 524 0.63 29.26 3.78
C ILE A 524 0.44 27.84 3.22
N SER A 525 0.39 26.84 4.11
CA SER A 525 0.17 25.44 3.74
C SER A 525 -1.16 25.17 3.02
N ASP A 526 -2.15 26.05 3.16
CA ASP A 526 -3.45 25.89 2.51
C ASP A 526 -3.32 25.96 0.99
N SER A 527 -2.40 26.78 0.48
CA SER A 527 -2.10 26.84 -0.95
C SER A 527 -1.62 25.48 -1.48
N GLY A 528 -0.67 24.85 -0.79
CA GLY A 528 -0.17 23.53 -1.16
C GLY A 528 -1.22 22.42 -1.02
N ARG A 529 -2.08 22.48 0.02
CA ARG A 529 -3.19 21.53 0.21
C ARG A 529 -4.22 21.65 -0.90
N ILE A 530 -4.69 22.87 -1.18
CA ILE A 530 -5.63 23.14 -2.28
C ILE A 530 -5.03 22.71 -3.61
N ARG A 531 -3.74 22.97 -3.87
CA ARG A 531 -3.05 22.47 -5.07
C ARG A 531 -3.15 20.96 -5.20
N ASN A 532 -2.78 20.21 -4.17
CA ASN A 532 -2.80 18.75 -4.19
C ASN A 532 -4.24 18.21 -4.36
N GLU A 533 -5.22 18.85 -3.72
CA GLU A 533 -6.62 18.42 -3.80
C GLU A 533 -7.27 18.72 -5.15
N LEU A 534 -6.94 19.85 -5.79
CA LEU A 534 -7.38 20.10 -7.17
C LEU A 534 -6.84 19.04 -8.13
N GLN A 535 -5.59 18.61 -7.94
CA GLN A 535 -5.00 17.53 -8.72
C GLN A 535 -5.66 16.17 -8.48
N THR A 536 -6.42 15.99 -7.39
CA THR A 536 -7.25 14.80 -7.16
C THR A 536 -8.64 14.97 -7.77
N LEU A 537 -9.27 16.11 -7.49
CA LEU A 537 -10.69 16.32 -7.74
C LEU A 537 -11.00 16.74 -9.18
N CYS A 538 -10.01 17.30 -9.88
CA CYS A 538 -10.20 17.98 -11.14
C CYS A 538 -9.18 17.52 -12.20
N THR A 539 -8.61 16.32 -12.10
CA THR A 539 -7.49 15.85 -12.95
C THR A 539 -7.71 16.13 -14.45
N GLU A 540 -8.88 15.81 -14.98
CA GLU A 540 -9.23 16.01 -16.41
C GLU A 540 -9.45 17.49 -16.80
N ALA A 541 -9.65 18.35 -15.80
CA ALA A 541 -9.85 19.78 -15.96
C ALA A 541 -8.57 20.59 -15.74
N LEU A 542 -7.44 19.96 -15.42
CA LEU A 542 -6.17 20.64 -15.20
C LEU A 542 -5.26 20.61 -16.43
N GLU A 543 -4.59 21.73 -16.68
CA GLU A 543 -3.45 21.85 -17.59
C GLU A 543 -2.23 22.33 -16.81
N PHE A 544 -1.11 21.61 -16.96
CA PHE A 544 0.15 21.96 -16.31
C PHE A 544 1.00 22.83 -17.24
N CYS A 545 1.11 24.13 -16.90
CA CYS A 545 1.86 25.12 -17.66
C CYS A 545 3.30 25.22 -17.13
N GLY A 546 4.11 24.19 -17.41
CA GLY A 546 5.43 24.01 -16.80
C GLY A 546 5.36 23.57 -15.33
N ASP A 547 6.47 23.73 -14.59
CA ASP A 547 6.61 23.14 -13.23
C ASP A 547 5.85 23.91 -12.13
N GLU A 548 5.58 25.19 -12.37
CA GLU A 548 5.11 26.13 -11.34
C GLU A 548 3.67 26.62 -11.54
N HIS A 549 3.02 26.36 -12.69
CA HIS A 549 1.69 26.88 -12.99
C HIS A 549 0.71 25.78 -13.37
N ILE A 550 -0.51 25.86 -12.84
CA ILE A 550 -1.63 24.98 -13.12
C ILE A 550 -2.81 25.83 -13.54
N ARG A 551 -3.39 25.52 -14.70
CA ARG A 551 -4.62 26.12 -15.19
C ARG A 551 -5.77 25.15 -15.00
N ILE A 552 -6.84 25.59 -14.33
CA ILE A 552 -8.07 24.81 -14.18
C ILE A 552 -9.16 25.33 -15.12
N TYR A 553 -9.76 24.42 -15.89
CA TYR A 553 -10.87 24.69 -16.80
C TYR A 553 -12.18 24.21 -16.21
N PHE A 554 -13.01 25.13 -15.72
CA PHE A 554 -14.26 24.75 -15.06
C PHE A 554 -15.26 24.05 -16.01
N ASP A 555 -15.24 24.37 -17.31
CA ASP A 555 -16.05 23.68 -18.33
C ASP A 555 -15.66 22.21 -18.54
N ARG A 556 -14.48 21.79 -18.07
CA ARG A 556 -13.99 20.42 -18.18
C ARG A 556 -14.26 19.59 -16.92
N ILE A 557 -14.81 20.20 -15.86
CA ILE A 557 -15.13 19.47 -14.63
C ILE A 557 -16.44 18.70 -14.86
N LEU A 558 -16.34 17.37 -14.94
CA LEU A 558 -17.50 16.51 -15.11
C LEU A 558 -18.46 16.62 -13.90
N PRO A 559 -19.78 16.80 -14.11
CA PRO A 559 -20.78 16.81 -13.03
C PRO A 559 -20.77 15.54 -12.17
N GLU A 560 -20.36 14.41 -12.75
CA GLU A 560 -20.18 13.13 -12.06
C GLU A 560 -19.01 13.16 -11.07
N ALA A 561 -17.97 13.96 -11.34
CA ALA A 561 -16.83 14.13 -10.46
C ALA A 561 -17.13 15.16 -9.35
N ILE A 562 -17.68 16.31 -9.72
CA ILE A 562 -18.12 17.35 -8.79
C ILE A 562 -19.49 17.85 -9.26
N PRO A 563 -20.58 17.71 -8.48
CA PRO A 563 -21.88 18.25 -8.84
C PRO A 563 -21.84 19.75 -9.10
N GLU A 564 -22.63 20.26 -10.06
CA GLU A 564 -22.61 21.66 -10.50
C GLU A 564 -22.69 22.68 -9.35
N ALA A 565 -23.55 22.44 -8.35
CA ALA A 565 -23.66 23.30 -7.17
C ALA A 565 -22.34 23.37 -6.37
N LYS A 566 -21.60 22.27 -6.28
CA LYS A 566 -20.27 22.22 -5.67
C LYS A 566 -19.19 22.80 -6.57
N GLN A 567 -19.33 22.72 -7.90
CA GLN A 567 -18.41 23.40 -8.82
C GLN A 567 -18.49 24.93 -8.67
N ALA A 568 -19.72 25.47 -8.59
CA ALA A 568 -19.92 26.90 -8.32
C ALA A 568 -19.24 27.31 -6.99
N LYS A 569 -19.41 26.49 -5.94
CA LYS A 569 -18.76 26.73 -4.66
C LYS A 569 -17.22 26.64 -4.73
N LEU A 570 -16.70 25.67 -5.48
CA LEU A 570 -15.26 25.55 -5.73
C LEU A 570 -14.71 26.80 -6.41
N LEU A 571 -15.40 27.33 -7.42
CA LEU A 571 -15.00 28.57 -8.10
C LEU A 571 -14.95 29.77 -7.15
N GLU A 572 -15.95 29.92 -6.28
CA GLU A 572 -15.97 30.96 -5.23
C GLU A 572 -14.75 30.85 -4.30
N VAL A 573 -14.49 29.64 -3.79
CA VAL A 573 -13.36 29.34 -2.90
C VAL A 573 -12.04 29.72 -3.58
N LEU A 574 -11.79 29.22 -4.79
CA LEU A 574 -10.52 29.46 -5.50
C LEU A 574 -10.32 30.96 -5.81
N ARG A 575 -11.37 31.66 -6.24
CA ARG A 575 -11.33 33.12 -6.46
C ARG A 575 -11.02 33.88 -5.18
N TRP A 576 -11.61 33.47 -4.06
CA TRP A 576 -11.36 34.11 -2.76
C TRP A 576 -9.90 33.95 -2.35
N TYR A 577 -9.36 32.73 -2.38
CA TYR A 577 -7.96 32.46 -2.02
C TYR A 577 -6.98 33.20 -2.93
N LYS A 578 -7.19 33.14 -4.25
CA LYS A 578 -6.33 33.84 -5.23
C LYS A 578 -6.35 35.36 -5.04
N ARG A 579 -7.50 35.95 -4.72
CA ARG A 579 -7.63 37.40 -4.50
C ARG A 579 -7.01 37.85 -3.18
N ARG A 580 -7.20 37.08 -2.10
CA ARG A 580 -6.76 37.44 -0.74
C ARG A 580 -5.29 37.10 -0.50
N HIS A 581 -4.77 36.06 -1.17
CA HIS A 581 -3.42 35.54 -1.03
C HIS A 581 -2.71 35.35 -2.39
N PRO A 582 -2.57 36.42 -3.21
CA PRO A 582 -2.13 36.30 -4.60
C PRO A 582 -0.73 35.71 -4.77
N LEU A 583 0.18 35.95 -3.83
CA LEU A 583 1.53 35.37 -3.87
C LEU A 583 1.50 33.86 -3.63
N TRP A 584 0.66 33.38 -2.71
CA TRP A 584 0.60 31.96 -2.37
C TRP A 584 -0.12 31.15 -3.45
N PHE A 585 -1.05 31.77 -4.18
CA PHE A 585 -1.81 31.16 -5.28
C PHE A 585 -1.37 31.69 -6.66
N SER A 586 -0.12 32.15 -6.76
CA SER A 586 0.48 32.61 -8.02
C SER A 586 0.53 31.48 -9.06
N TRP A 587 0.70 30.24 -8.59
CA TRP A 587 0.67 29.03 -9.41
C TRP A 587 -0.68 28.72 -10.07
N LEU A 588 -1.80 29.27 -9.59
CA LEU A 588 -3.15 28.87 -10.04
C LEU A 588 -3.70 29.84 -11.09
N GLU A 589 -4.03 29.37 -12.28
CA GLU A 589 -4.82 30.10 -13.27
C GLU A 589 -6.24 29.50 -13.34
N ILE A 590 -7.27 30.35 -13.38
CA ILE A 590 -8.68 29.91 -13.40
C ILE A 590 -9.29 30.31 -14.74
N VAL A 591 -9.71 29.32 -15.52
CA VAL A 591 -10.52 29.52 -16.73
C VAL A 591 -11.97 29.26 -16.37
N GLU A 592 -12.76 30.33 -16.42
CA GLU A 592 -14.17 30.33 -16.04
C GLU A 592 -15.03 29.58 -17.06
N PRO A 593 -16.22 29.09 -16.65
CA PRO A 593 -17.13 28.48 -17.59
C PRO A 593 -17.49 29.45 -18.70
N THR A 594 -17.45 28.99 -19.95
CA THR A 594 -17.95 29.77 -21.07
C THR A 594 -19.45 29.92 -20.87
N ALA A 595 -19.96 31.14 -20.73
CA ALA A 595 -21.39 31.38 -20.66
C ALA A 595 -22.04 30.76 -21.92
N HIS A 596 -22.90 29.75 -21.75
CA HIS A 596 -23.75 29.29 -22.83
C HIS A 596 -24.59 30.49 -23.30
N ILE A 597 -24.16 31.09 -24.40
CA ILE A 597 -24.99 32.02 -25.17
C ILE A 597 -26.09 31.12 -25.75
N GLY A 598 -27.23 31.11 -25.07
CA GLY A 598 -28.45 30.43 -25.53
C GLY A 598 -29.01 31.02 -26.80
#